data_AF-A0A0R3Q2P8-F1
#
_entry.id   AF-A0A0R3Q2P8-F1
#
_cell.length_a   1.000
_cell.length_b   1.000
_cell.length_c   1.000
_cell.angle_alpha   90.00
_cell.angle_beta   90.00
_cell.angle_gamma   90.00
#
_symmetry.space_group_name_H-M   'P 1'
#
loop_
_entity.id
_entity.type
_entity.pdbx_description
1 polymer ?
#
loop_
_entity_poly.entity_id
_entity_poly.type
_entity_poly.pdbx_seq_one_letter_code
_entity_poly.pdbx_strand_id
1 'polypeptide(L)'
;MWEVNQMDKWLAVLRVRNQQRELNDIKFDYTRTADTVEGIAHELVTAELIDCHDLVIVAANLQKLIDFAEQKSDKRSVTFALNSGVAPNEIPDERTLTGFAQISLID
;
A
#
# COMPACT_ATOMS: atom_id res chain seq x y z
N MET A 1 14.42 16.68 -22.22
CA MET A 1 13.64 15.61 -21.57
C MET A 1 14.60 14.89 -20.65
N TRP A 2 14.46 15.07 -19.34
CA TRP A 2 15.29 14.36 -18.37
C TRP A 2 14.82 12.91 -18.34
N GLU A 3 15.75 12.00 -18.63
CA GLU A 3 15.57 10.57 -18.49
C GLU A 3 15.35 10.31 -16.99
N VAL A 4 14.17 9.83 -16.61
CA VAL A 4 13.91 9.43 -15.23
C VAL A 4 14.90 8.33 -14.92
N ASN A 5 15.82 8.61 -13.98
CA ASN A 5 16.86 7.66 -13.63
C ASN A 5 16.16 6.41 -13.06
N GLN A 6 16.54 5.22 -13.54
CA GLN A 6 15.89 3.96 -13.15
C GLN A 6 16.01 3.69 -11.63
N MET A 7 16.87 4.45 -10.93
CA MET A 7 17.01 4.45 -9.47
C MET A 7 15.88 5.17 -8.68
N ASP A 8 15.03 5.97 -9.34
CA ASP A 8 13.97 6.74 -8.68
C ASP A 8 12.60 6.05 -8.73
N LYS A 9 12.53 4.87 -9.35
CA LYS A 9 11.31 4.09 -9.52
C LYS A 9 11.38 2.83 -8.66
N TRP A 10 10.36 2.63 -7.84
CA TRP A 10 10.19 1.42 -7.03
C TRP A 10 8.92 0.69 -7.45
N LEU A 11 9.00 -0.64 -7.46
CA LEU A 11 7.82 -1.48 -7.60
C LEU A 11 7.26 -1.76 -6.20
N ALA A 12 6.00 -1.42 -5.97
CA ALA A 12 5.31 -1.69 -4.73
C ALA A 12 4.19 -2.71 -4.92
N VAL A 13 3.89 -3.44 -3.86
CA VAL A 13 2.75 -4.36 -3.77
C VAL A 13 1.93 -4.04 -2.54
N LEU A 14 0.65 -3.81 -2.75
CA LEU A 14 -0.35 -3.78 -1.69
C LEU A 14 -1.10 -5.10 -1.69
N ARG A 15 -0.91 -5.88 -0.62
CA ARG A 15 -1.65 -7.10 -0.34
C ARG A 15 -2.81 -6.80 0.60
N VAL A 16 -4.04 -6.99 0.13
CA VAL A 16 -5.26 -6.64 0.86
C VAL A 16 -6.41 -7.55 0.45
N ARG A 17 -7.41 -7.75 1.32
CA ARG A 17 -8.64 -8.44 0.94
C ARG A 17 -9.58 -7.52 0.19
N ASN A 18 -10.08 -7.95 -0.96
CA ASN A 18 -11.13 -7.23 -1.68
C ASN A 18 -12.50 -7.38 -0.98
N GLN A 19 -13.54 -6.76 -1.56
CA GLN A 19 -14.90 -6.84 -1.04
C GLN A 19 -15.45 -8.28 -1.00
N GLN A 20 -14.97 -9.16 -1.89
CA GLN A 20 -15.29 -10.59 -1.94
C GLN A 20 -14.49 -11.43 -0.92
N ARG A 21 -13.68 -10.79 -0.07
CA ARG A 21 -12.80 -11.43 0.93
C ARG A 21 -11.67 -12.26 0.33
N GLU A 22 -11.35 -12.05 -0.93
CA GLU A 22 -10.21 -12.68 -1.61
C GLU A 22 -8.95 -11.85 -1.38
N LEU A 23 -7.84 -12.54 -1.13
CA LEU A 23 -6.57 -11.88 -0.91
C LEU A 23 -5.94 -11.50 -2.24
N ASN A 24 -5.78 -10.20 -2.48
CA ASN A 24 -5.32 -9.64 -3.74
C ASN A 24 -3.99 -8.94 -3.56
N ASP A 25 -3.12 -9.09 -4.57
CA ASP A 25 -1.85 -8.38 -4.69
C ASP A 25 -1.98 -7.31 -5.78
N ILE A 26 -2.09 -6.06 -5.36
CA ILE A 26 -2.14 -4.91 -6.25
C ILE A 26 -0.71 -4.40 -6.45
N LYS A 27 -0.23 -4.48 -7.70
CA LYS A 27 1.10 -4.01 -8.09
C LYS A 27 1.00 -2.62 -8.69
N PHE A 28 1.87 -1.72 -8.26
CA PHE A 28 1.98 -0.38 -8.82
C PHE A 28 3.40 0.13 -8.72
N ASP A 29 3.72 1.05 -9.60
CA ASP A 29 4.99 1.74 -9.60
C ASP A 29 4.91 3.01 -8.73
N TYR A 30 6.00 3.35 -8.07
CA TYR A 30 6.17 4.61 -7.36
C TYR A 30 7.44 5.31 -7.85
N THR A 31 7.29 6.51 -8.38
CA THR A 31 8.35 7.34 -8.93
C THR A 31 8.56 8.55 -8.01
N ARG A 32 9.69 8.59 -7.30
CA ARG A 32 9.96 9.57 -6.24
C ARG A 32 9.83 11.04 -6.67
N THR A 33 10.06 11.32 -7.94
CA THR A 33 10.08 12.68 -8.50
C THR A 33 8.74 13.11 -9.10
N ALA A 34 7.80 12.19 -9.29
CA ALA A 34 6.54 12.44 -9.98
C ALA A 34 5.32 12.09 -9.13
N ASP A 35 5.42 11.05 -8.30
CA ASP A 35 4.30 10.52 -7.55
C ASP A 35 4.28 11.10 -6.12
N THR A 36 3.07 11.20 -5.58
CA THR A 36 2.83 11.52 -4.16
C THR A 36 2.09 10.36 -3.52
N VAL A 37 2.33 10.10 -2.25
CA VAL A 37 1.67 8.99 -1.54
C VAL A 37 0.16 9.18 -1.46
N GLU A 38 -0.28 10.43 -1.33
CA GLU A 38 -1.70 10.80 -1.39
C GLU A 38 -2.27 10.56 -2.79
N GLY A 39 -1.55 10.95 -3.84
CA GLY A 39 -1.97 10.73 -5.23
C GLY A 39 -2.19 9.25 -5.53
N ILE A 40 -1.22 8.41 -5.18
CA ILE A 40 -1.34 6.96 -5.35
C ILE A 40 -2.50 6.38 -4.53
N ALA A 41 -2.67 6.80 -3.27
CA ALA A 41 -3.80 6.35 -2.45
C ALA A 41 -5.16 6.76 -3.05
N HIS A 42 -5.26 7.97 -3.58
CA HIS A 42 -6.46 8.44 -4.29
C HIS A 42 -6.75 7.61 -5.55
N GLU A 43 -5.73 7.25 -6.33
CA GLU A 43 -5.87 6.38 -7.49
C GLU A 43 -6.37 4.98 -7.09
N LEU A 44 -5.84 4.41 -6.02
CA LEU A 44 -6.29 3.11 -5.50
C LEU A 44 -7.77 3.12 -5.07
N VAL A 45 -8.23 4.21 -4.42
CA VAL A 45 -9.65 4.39 -4.08
C VAL A 45 -10.50 4.59 -5.33
N THR A 46 -10.03 5.40 -6.28
CA THR A 46 -10.76 5.70 -7.53
C THR A 46 -10.92 4.45 -8.41
N ALA A 47 -9.93 3.55 -8.36
CA ALA A 47 -9.98 2.26 -9.02
C ALA A 47 -10.77 1.19 -8.25
N GLU A 48 -11.40 1.56 -7.12
CA GLU A 48 -12.17 0.66 -6.24
C GLU A 48 -11.36 -0.54 -5.70
N LEU A 49 -10.03 -0.37 -5.60
CA LEU A 49 -9.13 -1.41 -5.10
C LEU A 49 -9.00 -1.40 -3.58
N ILE A 50 -9.25 -0.23 -2.96
CA ILE A 50 -9.31 -0.04 -1.50
C ILE A 50 -10.53 0.82 -1.14
N ASP A 51 -10.98 0.72 0.11
CA ASP A 51 -12.08 1.54 0.61
C ASP A 51 -11.65 2.99 0.86
N CYS A 52 -12.55 3.96 0.67
CA CYS A 52 -12.24 5.38 0.87
C CYS A 52 -11.92 5.72 2.35
N HIS A 53 -12.43 4.96 3.31
CA HIS A 53 -12.08 5.11 4.73
C HIS A 53 -10.62 4.74 5.02
N ASP A 54 -9.99 3.96 4.14
CA ASP A 54 -8.61 3.49 4.27
C ASP A 54 -7.59 4.41 3.60
N LEU A 55 -8.04 5.43 2.87
CA LEU A 55 -7.18 6.35 2.12
C LEU A 55 -6.04 6.90 2.97
N VAL A 56 -6.36 7.46 4.13
CA VAL A 56 -5.38 8.13 5.01
C VAL A 56 -4.38 7.12 5.57
N ILE A 57 -4.84 5.94 5.98
CA ILE A 57 -3.95 4.94 6.58
C ILE A 57 -3.05 4.28 5.53
N VAL A 58 -3.54 4.09 4.30
CA VAL A 58 -2.74 3.58 3.18
C VAL A 58 -1.66 4.60 2.80
N ALA A 59 -2.02 5.87 2.61
CA ALA A 59 -1.05 6.93 2.28
C ALA A 59 0.06 7.04 3.34
N ALA A 60 -0.32 7.04 4.63
CA ALA A 60 0.64 7.12 5.74
C ALA A 60 1.60 5.93 5.80
N ASN A 61 1.12 4.71 5.55
CA ASN A 61 1.98 3.52 5.58
C ASN A 61 2.83 3.37 4.32
N LEU A 62 2.37 3.86 3.17
CA LEU A 62 3.20 4.01 1.98
C LEU A 62 4.35 5.00 2.23
N GLN A 63 4.08 6.17 2.82
CA GLN A 63 5.13 7.11 3.20
C GLN A 63 6.15 6.47 4.14
N LYS A 64 5.68 5.77 5.17
CA LYS A 64 6.54 5.05 6.11
C LYS A 64 7.42 4.00 5.43
N LEU A 65 6.90 3.30 4.42
CA LEU A 65 7.65 2.32 3.64
C LEU A 65 8.72 3.00 2.77
N ILE A 66 8.37 4.11 2.13
CA ILE A 66 9.30 4.97 1.37
C ILE A 66 10.43 5.46 2.28
N ASP A 67 10.10 5.98 3.46
CA ASP A 67 11.10 6.47 4.42
C ASP A 67 12.10 5.36 4.80
N PHE A 68 11.64 4.12 4.98
CA PHE A 68 12.53 2.98 5.24
C PHE A 68 13.46 2.67 4.06
N ALA A 69 12.96 2.76 2.83
CA ALA A 69 13.74 2.55 1.63
C ALA A 69 14.81 3.63 1.44
N GLU A 70 14.43 4.90 1.65
CA GLU A 70 15.34 6.05 1.56
C GLU A 70 16.48 5.98 2.59
N GLN A 71 16.17 5.50 3.79
CA GLN A 71 17.14 5.30 4.86
C GLN A 71 18.00 4.03 4.66
N LYS A 72 17.85 3.32 3.53
CA LYS A 72 18.51 2.04 3.24
C LYS A 72 18.33 1.02 4.38
N SER A 73 17.17 1.03 5.03
CA SER A 73 16.80 0.03 6.04
C SER A 73 16.65 -1.35 5.39
N ASP A 74 16.77 -2.43 6.16
CA ASP A 74 16.40 -3.77 5.68
C ASP A 74 14.88 -4.00 5.65
N LYS A 75 14.10 -3.06 6.22
CA LYS A 75 12.64 -3.13 6.20
C LYS A 75 12.10 -2.75 4.82
N ARG A 76 11.45 -3.71 4.17
CA ARG A 76 10.81 -3.56 2.85
C ARG A 76 9.30 -3.79 2.88
N SER A 77 8.71 -3.97 4.05
CA SER A 77 7.27 -4.14 4.20
C SER A 77 6.72 -3.53 5.48
N VAL A 78 5.45 -3.15 5.44
CA VAL A 78 4.68 -2.64 6.57
C VAL A 78 3.29 -3.28 6.54
N THR A 79 2.87 -3.87 7.67
CA THR A 79 1.50 -4.34 7.88
C THR A 79 0.75 -3.34 8.76
N PHE A 80 -0.50 -3.04 8.43
CA PHE A 80 -1.32 -2.05 9.13
C PHE A 80 -2.80 -2.42 9.10
N ALA A 81 -3.53 -1.98 10.12
CA ALA A 81 -4.98 -2.19 10.22
C ALA A 81 -5.73 -1.22 9.29
N LEU A 82 -6.86 -1.68 8.77
CA LEU A 82 -7.77 -0.89 7.94
C LEU A 82 -8.90 -0.29 8.79
N ASN A 83 -9.30 0.92 8.47
CA ASN A 83 -10.44 1.61 9.09
C ASN A 83 -11.77 1.06 8.60
N SER A 84 -11.81 0.52 7.37
CA SER A 84 -12.96 -0.23 6.85
C SER A 84 -13.27 -1.49 7.67
N GLY A 85 -12.28 -1.97 8.45
CA GLY A 85 -12.44 -3.04 9.41
C GLY A 85 -12.77 -4.39 8.77
N VAL A 86 -13.65 -5.15 9.42
CA VAL A 86 -14.04 -6.50 9.01
C VAL A 86 -15.55 -6.65 9.08
N ALA A 87 -16.11 -7.68 8.43
CA ALA A 87 -17.53 -7.98 8.58
C ALA A 87 -17.89 -8.32 10.04
N PRO A 88 -19.14 -8.14 10.50
CA PRO A 88 -19.54 -8.39 11.89
C PRO A 88 -19.23 -9.80 12.42
N ASN A 89 -19.09 -10.78 11.54
CA ASN A 89 -18.80 -12.17 11.82
C ASN A 89 -17.32 -12.57 11.57
N GLU A 90 -16.48 -11.61 11.21
CA GLU A 90 -15.04 -11.81 11.01
C GLU A 90 -14.26 -11.32 12.23
N ILE A 91 -13.16 -12.01 12.53
CA ILE A 91 -12.23 -11.62 13.58
C ILE A 91 -11.01 -11.01 12.88
N PRO A 92 -10.59 -9.77 13.21
CA PRO A 92 -9.38 -9.21 12.65
C PRO A 92 -8.16 -10.07 12.97
N ASP A 93 -7.34 -10.35 11.97
CA ASP A 93 -6.13 -11.15 12.11
C ASP A 93 -5.06 -10.66 11.14
N GLU A 94 -3.95 -10.18 11.71
CA GLU A 94 -2.81 -9.64 10.97
C GLU A 94 -2.16 -10.71 10.08
N ARG A 95 -2.11 -11.96 10.54
CA ARG A 95 -1.43 -13.04 9.79
C ARG A 95 -2.17 -13.43 8.52
N THR A 96 -3.51 -13.46 8.57
CA THR A 96 -4.36 -13.76 7.41
C THR A 96 -4.82 -12.52 6.66
N LEU A 97 -4.33 -11.33 7.07
CA LEU A 97 -4.71 -10.02 6.55
C LEU A 97 -6.23 -9.80 6.55
N THR A 98 -6.89 -10.24 7.62
CA THR A 98 -8.32 -10.02 7.84
C THR A 98 -8.49 -8.71 8.59
N GLY A 99 -8.95 -7.64 7.92
CA GLY A 99 -8.98 -6.28 8.49
C GLY A 99 -7.63 -5.57 8.51
N PHE A 100 -6.64 -6.15 7.84
CA PHE A 100 -5.29 -5.60 7.70
C PHE A 100 -4.89 -5.60 6.23
N ALA A 101 -3.95 -4.73 5.89
CA ALA A 101 -3.23 -4.76 4.63
C ALA A 101 -1.73 -4.80 4.90
N GLN A 102 -0.98 -5.29 3.92
CA GLN A 102 0.46 -5.23 3.91
C GLN A 102 0.91 -4.54 2.64
N ILE A 103 1.79 -3.54 2.78
CA ILE A 103 2.46 -2.90 1.66
C ILE A 103 3.94 -3.23 1.68
N SER A 104 4.51 -3.54 0.52
CA SER A 104 5.93 -3.91 0.39
C SER A 104 6.56 -3.36 -0.87
N LEU A 105 7.86 -3.04 -0.83
CA LEU A 105 8.66 -2.78 -2.02
C LEU A 105 9.28 -4.08 -2.52
N ILE A 106 9.29 -4.25 -3.84
CA ILE A 106 9.99 -5.31 -4.55
C ILE A 106 11.27 -4.70 -5.14
N ASP A 107 12.40 -5.34 -4.86
CA ASP A 107 13.71 -5.01 -5.45
C ASP A 107 13.82 -5.45 -6.93
#